data_AF-A0A536K6V8-F1
#
_entry.id   AF-A0A536K6V8-F1
#
_cell.length_a   1.000
_cell.length_b   1.000
_cell.length_c   1.000
_cell.angle_alpha   90.00
_cell.angle_beta   90.00
_cell.angle_gamma   90.00
#
_symmetry.space_group_name_H-M   'P 1'
#
loop_
_entity.id
_entity.type
_entity.pdbx_description
1 polymer ?
#
loop_
_entity_poly.entity_id
_entity_poly.type
_entity_poly.pdbx_seq_one_letter_code
_entity_poly.pdbx_strand_id
1 'polypeptide(L)' 'MYVGSPEAVAQEIAAHLTALGANRFDLKYGMGGLEDESLMTNIELYATRVIPRARELPAQRPGAHA' A
#
# COMPACT_ATOMS: atom_id res chain seq x y z
N MET A 1 5.42 7.76 3.02
CA MET A 1 5.82 6.96 1.84
C MET A 1 5.52 5.52 2.20
N TYR A 2 4.91 4.72 1.32
CA TYR A 2 4.55 3.33 1.61
C TYR A 2 5.60 2.41 1.00
N VAL A 3 6.47 1.83 1.83
CA VAL A 3 7.60 1.00 1.39
C VAL A 3 7.69 -0.20 2.30
N GLY A 4 7.85 -1.38 1.71
CA GLY A 4 8.02 -2.62 2.46
C GLY A 4 7.45 -3.80 1.70
N SER A 5 7.17 -4.87 2.44
CA SER A 5 6.46 -6.02 1.89
C SER A 5 5.02 -5.65 1.51
N PRO A 6 4.39 -6.39 0.59
CA PRO A 6 2.97 -6.16 0.25
C PRO A 6 2.04 -6.20 1.46
N GLU A 7 2.32 -7.05 2.45
CA GLU A 7 1.53 -7.12 3.70
C GLU A 7 1.67 -5.84 4.53
N ALA A 8 2.90 -5.37 4.76
CA ALA A 8 3.14 -4.15 5.54
C ALA A 8 2.47 -2.93 4.88
N VAL A 9 2.59 -2.81 3.56
CA VAL A 9 1.95 -1.74 2.79
C VAL A 9 0.42 -1.84 2.86
N ALA A 10 -0.16 -3.05 2.78
CA ALA A 10 -1.60 -3.24 2.90
C ALA A 10 -2.14 -2.84 4.29
N GLN A 11 -1.41 -3.19 5.36
CA GLN A 11 -1.74 -2.82 6.73
C GLN A 11 -1.75 -1.30 6.93
N GLU A 12 -0.71 -0.62 6.46
CA GLU A 12 -0.58 0.84 6.48
C GLU A 12 -1.72 1.54 5.72
N ILE A 13 -2.06 1.07 4.51
CA ILE A 13 -3.16 1.63 3.72
C ILE A 13 -4.49 1.49 4.46
N ALA A 14 -4.81 0.28 4.94
CA ALA A 14 -6.08 0.02 5.63
C ALA A 14 -6.22 0.86 6.90
N ALA A 15 -5.14 0.99 7.66
CA ALA A 15 -5.09 1.80 8.86
C ALA A 15 -5.30 3.29 8.58
N HIS A 16 -4.63 3.85 7.57
CA HIS A 16 -4.76 5.26 7.24
C HIS A 16 -6.11 5.61 6.60
N LEU A 17 -6.65 4.75 5.73
CA LEU A 17 -8.00 4.94 5.20
C LEU A 17 -9.03 4.98 6.33
N THR A 18 -8.90 4.07 7.29
CA THR A 18 -9.77 4.02 8.49
C THR A 18 -9.62 5.28 9.33
N ALA A 19 -8.39 5.65 9.69
CA ALA A 19 -8.11 6.79 10.57
C ALA A 19 -8.61 8.12 9.97
N LEU A 20 -8.56 8.25 8.64
CA LEU A 20 -8.97 9.46 7.93
C LEU A 20 -10.44 9.43 7.47
N GLY A 21 -11.15 8.32 7.63
CA GLY A 21 -12.49 8.14 7.06
C GLY A 21 -12.51 8.24 5.52
N ALA A 22 -11.38 7.91 4.87
CA ALA A 22 -11.21 8.02 3.43
C ALA A 22 -11.67 6.74 2.72
N ASN A 23 -12.10 6.89 1.46
CA ASN A 23 -12.56 5.78 0.62
C ASN A 23 -11.65 5.51 -0.59
N ARG A 24 -10.60 6.32 -0.77
CA ARG A 24 -9.69 6.28 -1.91
C ARG A 24 -8.25 6.42 -1.45
N PHE A 25 -7.38 5.63 -2.06
CA PHE A 25 -5.94 5.68 -1.89
C PHE A 25 -5.26 5.79 -3.26
N ASP A 26 -4.41 6.80 -3.45
CA ASP A 26 -3.62 6.98 -4.66
C ASP A 26 -2.15 6.67 -4.37
N LEU A 27 -1.54 5.82 -5.22
CA LEU A 27 -0.14 5.41 -5.09
C LEU A 27 0.68 5.90 -6.28
N LYS A 28 1.76 6.63 -5.98
CA LYS A 28 2.84 6.84 -6.95
C LYS A 28 3.81 5.66 -6.86
N TYR A 29 3.76 4.77 -7.85
CA TYR A 29 4.55 3.53 -7.90
C TYR A 29 6.02 3.74 -8.35
N GLY A 30 6.32 4.91 -8.92
CA GLY A 30 7.63 5.22 -9.50
C GLY A 30 8.42 6.26 -8.71
N MET A 31 9.73 6.07 -8.69
CA MET A 31 10.73 7.02 -8.21
C MET A 31 11.86 7.11 -9.22
N GLY A 32 12.52 8.27 -9.28
CA GLY A 32 13.65 8.46 -10.20
C GLY A 32 14.76 7.43 -9.92
N GLY A 33 15.29 6.83 -10.98
CA GLY A 33 16.35 5.81 -10.89
C GLY A 33 15.90 4.36 -10.76
N LEU A 34 14.59 4.08 -10.80
CA LEU A 34 14.08 2.71 -10.91
C LEU A 34 14.09 2.24 -12.37
N GLU A 35 14.50 0.99 -12.57
CA GLU A 35 14.41 0.30 -13.86
C GLU A 35 12.95 -0.05 -14.19
N ASP A 36 12.62 -0.12 -15.48
CA ASP A 36 11.27 -0.41 -15.97
C ASP A 36 10.71 -1.73 -15.42
N GLU A 37 11.53 -2.78 -15.30
CA GLU A 37 11.13 -4.07 -14.74
C GLU A 37 10.69 -3.93 -13.27
N SER A 38 11.42 -3.13 -12.48
CA SER A 38 11.06 -2.87 -11.08
C SER A 38 9.73 -2.12 -10.98
N LEU A 39 9.47 -1.19 -11.90
CA LEU A 39 8.18 -0.49 -11.95
C LEU A 39 7.04 -1.46 -12.29
N MET A 40 7.26 -2.37 -13.23
CA MET A 40 6.28 -3.39 -13.60
C MET A 40 5.98 -4.36 -12.45
N THR A 41 7.01 -4.83 -11.75
CA THR A 41 6.83 -5.67 -10.55
C THR A 41 6.08 -4.92 -9.45
N ASN A 42 6.35 -3.63 -9.22
CA ASN A 42 5.60 -2.83 -8.26
C ASN A 42 4.11 -2.73 -8.62
N ILE A 43 3.79 -2.53 -9.90
CA ILE A 43 2.40 -2.50 -10.38
C ILE A 43 1.72 -3.85 -10.15
N GLU A 44 2.40 -4.96 -10.49
CA GLU A 44 1.86 -6.31 -10.33
C GLU A 44 1.58 -6.62 -8.86
N LEU A 45 2.55 -6.40 -7.97
CA LEU A 45 2.40 -6.65 -6.54
C LEU A 45 1.31 -5.77 -5.93
N TYR A 46 1.24 -4.50 -6.33
CA TYR A 46 0.19 -3.61 -5.86
C TYR A 46 -1.20 -4.13 -6.28
N ALA A 47 -1.38 -4.45 -7.55
CA ALA A 47 -2.66 -4.90 -8.09
C ALA A 47 -3.11 -6.26 -7.55
N THR A 48 -2.18 -7.22 -7.42
CA THR A 48 -2.52 -8.62 -7.12
C THR A 48 -2.39 -8.99 -5.65
N ARG A 49 -1.58 -8.27 -4.86
CA ARG A 49 -1.34 -8.58 -3.44
C ARG A 49 -1.86 -7.50 -2.52
N VAL A 50 -1.48 -6.24 -2.75
CA VAL A 50 -1.79 -5.14 -1.81
C VAL A 50 -3.27 -4.79 -1.83
N ILE A 51 -3.87 -4.56 -3.00
CA ILE A 51 -5.27 -4.12 -3.09
C ILE A 51 -6.24 -5.14 -2.48
N PRO A 52 -6.17 -6.46 -2.80
CA PRO A 52 -7.07 -7.43 -2.20
C PRO A 52 -6.87 -7.50 -0.68
N ARG A 53 -5.62 -7.54 -0.22
CA ARG A 53 -5.30 -7.64 1.19
C ARG A 53 -5.80 -6.45 2.00
N ALA A 54 -5.60 -5.23 1.50
CA ALA A 54 -6.07 -4.01 2.15
C ALA A 54 -7.60 -3.97 2.32
N ARG A 55 -8.35 -4.60 1.41
CA ARG A 55 -9.82 -4.70 1.49
C ARG A 55 -10.31 -5.74 2.48
N GLU A 56 -9.54 -6.81 2.70
CA GLU A 56 -9.86 -7.85 3.68
C GLU A 56 -9.55 -7.43 5.12
N LEU A 57 -8.63 -6.49 5.28
CA LEU A 57 -8.23 -6.02 6.60
C LEU A 57 -9.39 -5.29 7.29
N PRO A 58 -9.74 -5.68 8.53
CA PRO A 58 -10.71 -4.91 9.31
C PRO A 58 -10.13 -3.52 9.58
N ALA A 59 -11.02 -2.55 9.78
CA ALA A 59 -10.69 -1.21 10.21
C ALA A 59 -9.84 -1.26 11.48
N GLN A 60 -8.52 -1.08 11.33
CA GLN A 60 -7.55 -1.17 12.42
C GLN A 60 -7.02 0.21 12.77
N ARG A 61 -6.78 0.43 14.07
CA ARG A 61 -6.15 1.65 14.57
C ARG A 61 -4.69 1.69 14.04
N PRO A 62 -4.21 2.82 13.53
CA PRO A 62 -2.87 2.91 12.97
C PRO A 62 -1.80 2.49 13.96
N GLY A 63 -0.95 1.56 13.51
CA GLY A 63 0.28 1.18 14.18
C GLY A 63 1.29 2.32 14.05
N ALA A 64 1.93 2.68 15.15
CA ALA A 64 3.00 3.66 15.14
C ALA A 64 4.20 3.07 14.39
N HIS A 65 4.46 3.54 13.18
CA HIS A 65 5.68 3.23 12.46
C HIS A 65 6.79 4.15 13.00
N ALA A 66 7.65 3.56 13.83
CA ALA A 66 8.91 4.12 14.31
C ALA A 66 9.99 4.04 13.24
#